data_AF-A0A6J4B822-F1
#
_entry.id   AF-A0A6J4B822-F1
#
_cell.length_a   1.000
_cell.length_b   1.000
_cell.length_c   1.000
_cell.angle_alpha   90.00
_cell.angle_beta   90.00
_cell.angle_gamma   90.00
#
_symmetry.space_group_name_H-M   'P 1'
#
loop_
_entity.id
_entity.type
_entity.pdbx_description
1 polymer ?
#
loop_
_entity_poly.entity_id
_entity_poly.type
_entity_poly.pdbx_seq_one_letter_code
_entity_poly.pdbx_strand_id
1 'polypeptide(L)'
;MAFSDFSFLPLLSILALDAIYGFGYRNGFLELMATSYRVRTLSETAEPLQGNMTNTGFDELLGNLIVFYWPVLNGNHPALSLQAFYFSGPIVAVWTVIQVESWQDSSRARWLLSPTFWALLSQVIALGAIVPLWCTIHLWLQPAPRTLSASGAHAVTLLPFCMILGFGIPTLAMILPERWHLHIFTKQTAIAVWQLWPLYVSGLHRVLRATTSPKGTSARQASRHAYIFAFAMAAVSHLVSWTLALGLVPANLLADISPWGANGREVQVASMAEGALWFLQWDHLTGMSGFLLWALHMHLQGPGKESVRTGCWLALKIGALCLVSGPCGAAIGILLQLSDG
;
A
#
# COMPACT_ATOMS: atom_id res chain seq x y z
N MET A 1 -22.14 19.00 1.74
CA MET A 1 -21.44 18.02 2.58
C MET A 1 -20.53 18.81 3.51
N ALA A 2 -20.76 18.76 4.82
CA ALA A 2 -19.98 19.55 5.76
C ALA A 2 -18.58 18.94 5.89
N PHE A 3 -17.54 19.78 5.87
CA PHE A 3 -16.13 19.37 5.99
C PHE A 3 -15.84 18.54 7.25
N SER A 4 -16.74 18.58 8.25
CA SER A 4 -16.65 17.89 9.54
C SER A 4 -16.65 16.36 9.45
N ASP A 5 -17.41 15.76 8.54
CA ASP A 5 -17.86 14.37 8.72
C ASP A 5 -16.78 13.31 8.47
N PHE A 6 -15.64 13.70 7.88
CA PHE A 6 -14.48 12.82 7.65
C PHE A 6 -13.13 13.50 7.89
N SER A 7 -13.10 14.49 8.78
CA SER A 7 -11.86 15.19 9.17
C SER A 7 -10.79 14.25 9.75
N PHE A 8 -11.16 13.04 10.16
CA PHE A 8 -10.23 12.02 10.66
C PHE A 8 -9.24 11.51 9.61
N LEU A 9 -9.60 11.45 8.32
CA LEU A 9 -8.71 10.96 7.27
C LEU A 9 -7.50 11.88 7.02
N PRO A 10 -7.68 13.21 6.80
CA PRO A 10 -6.52 14.09 6.63
C PRO A 10 -5.68 14.20 7.91
N LEU A 11 -6.30 14.13 9.09
CA LEU A 11 -5.57 14.06 10.36
C LEU A 11 -4.71 12.80 10.44
N LEU A 12 -5.23 11.65 9.97
CA LEU A 12 -4.48 10.41 9.91
C LEU A 12 -3.30 10.50 8.92
N SER A 13 -3.46 11.20 7.79
CA SER A 13 -2.35 11.47 6.88
C SER A 13 -1.22 12.27 7.55
N ILE A 14 -1.58 13.31 8.32
CA ILE A 14 -0.61 14.12 9.08
C ILE A 14 0.06 13.28 10.16
N LEU A 15 -0.73 12.47 10.88
CA LEU A 15 -0.23 11.54 11.89
C LEU A 15 0.77 10.55 11.28
N ALA A 16 0.48 10.03 10.08
CA ALA A 16 1.37 9.13 9.37
C ALA A 16 2.70 9.81 9.02
N LEU A 17 2.68 11.05 8.54
CA LEU A 17 3.91 11.80 8.27
C LEU A 17 4.77 11.98 9.52
N ASP A 18 4.16 12.31 10.67
CA ASP A 18 4.90 12.40 11.94
C ASP A 18 5.39 11.04 12.43
N ALA A 19 4.56 10.00 12.34
CA ALA A 19 4.89 8.65 12.80
C ALA A 19 5.96 7.95 11.94
N ILE A 20 6.08 8.34 10.67
CA ILE A 20 7.01 7.75 9.71
C ILE A 20 8.28 8.61 9.62
N TYR A 21 8.15 9.88 9.21
CA TYR A 21 9.30 10.76 9.02
C TYR A 21 9.70 11.52 10.28
N GLY A 22 8.74 12.07 11.02
CA GLY A 22 9.03 12.76 12.28
C GLY A 22 9.70 11.82 13.29
N PHE A 23 9.19 10.59 13.40
CA PHE A 23 9.80 9.55 14.21
C PHE A 23 11.14 9.09 13.65
N GLY A 24 11.23 8.81 12.34
CA GLY A 24 12.48 8.45 11.68
C GLY A 24 13.59 9.50 11.84
N TYR A 25 13.23 10.77 11.93
CA TYR A 25 14.17 11.85 12.23
C TYR A 25 14.60 11.81 13.70
N ARG A 26 13.64 11.73 14.64
CA ARG A 26 13.90 11.69 16.09
C ARG A 26 14.73 10.48 16.53
N ASN A 27 14.53 9.33 15.89
CA ASN A 27 15.18 8.08 16.24
C ASN A 27 16.50 7.81 15.49
N GLY A 28 16.96 8.75 14.65
CA GLY A 28 18.21 8.65 13.91
C GLY A 28 18.16 7.85 12.60
N PHE A 29 17.03 7.22 12.25
CA PHE A 29 16.88 6.41 11.04
C PHE A 29 17.15 7.20 9.75
N LEU A 30 16.58 8.41 9.62
CA LEU A 30 16.79 9.21 8.41
C LEU A 30 18.26 9.65 8.25
N GLU A 31 18.97 9.87 9.35
CA GLU A 31 20.40 10.20 9.31
C GLU A 31 21.25 8.98 8.92
N LEU A 32 20.89 7.77 9.36
CA LEU A 32 21.52 6.54 8.88
C LEU A 32 21.35 6.38 7.37
N MET A 33 20.15 6.68 6.82
CA MET A 33 19.91 6.60 5.38
C MET A 33 20.74 7.63 4.63
N ALA A 34 20.72 8.89 5.09
CA ALA A 34 21.50 9.96 4.50
C ALA A 34 23.01 9.66 4.54
N THR A 35 23.51 9.11 5.65
CA THR A 35 24.90 8.71 5.80
C THR A 35 25.26 7.61 4.80
N SER A 36 24.45 6.55 4.72
CA SER A 36 24.68 5.42 3.81
C SER A 36 24.71 5.86 2.34
N TYR A 37 23.81 6.77 1.97
CA TYR A 37 23.83 7.40 0.66
C TYR A 37 25.08 8.27 0.44
N ARG A 38 25.48 9.11 1.40
CA ARG A 38 26.68 9.97 1.30
C ARG A 38 27.97 9.18 1.17
N VAL A 39 28.15 8.12 1.98
CA VAL A 39 29.34 7.27 1.94
C VAL A 39 29.31 6.24 0.81
N ARG A 40 28.20 6.18 0.05
CA ARG A 40 28.01 5.31 -1.11
C ARG A 40 28.13 3.82 -0.77
N THR A 41 27.62 3.42 0.39
CA THR A 41 27.62 2.01 0.83
C THR A 41 26.24 1.58 1.28
N LEU A 42 25.87 0.35 0.97
CA LEU A 42 24.70 -0.30 1.55
C LEU A 42 24.98 -0.59 3.02
N SER A 43 24.09 -0.10 3.88
CA SER A 43 24.24 -0.25 5.33
C SER A 43 24.41 -1.73 5.68
N GLU A 44 25.23 -2.00 6.70
CA GLU A 44 25.43 -3.34 7.25
C GLU A 44 26.14 -4.35 6.33
N THR A 45 26.41 -4.03 5.06
CA THR A 45 26.92 -5.01 4.08
C THR A 45 28.26 -4.65 3.42
N ALA A 46 28.86 -3.49 3.69
CA ALA A 46 30.08 -2.97 3.04
C ALA A 46 30.03 -2.92 1.48
N GLU A 47 28.91 -3.32 0.89
CA GLU A 47 28.68 -3.33 -0.54
C GLU A 47 28.53 -1.89 -1.05
N PRO A 48 29.13 -1.57 -2.21
CA PRO A 48 29.00 -0.25 -2.79
C PRO A 48 27.57 0.00 -3.28
N LEU A 49 27.04 1.17 -2.97
CA LEU A 49 25.81 1.68 -3.57
C LEU A 49 26.10 2.07 -5.02
N GLN A 50 25.36 1.49 -5.96
CA GLN A 50 25.46 1.82 -7.37
C GLN A 50 25.10 3.29 -7.62
N GLY A 51 25.97 3.98 -8.34
CA GLY A 51 25.82 5.40 -8.67
C GLY A 51 25.39 5.60 -10.10
N ASN A 52 24.80 6.77 -10.36
CA ASN A 52 24.52 7.26 -11.70
C ASN A 52 23.75 6.25 -12.58
N MET A 53 22.73 5.60 -12.02
CA MET A 53 21.94 4.59 -12.74
C MET A 53 21.25 5.18 -13.97
N THR A 54 20.75 6.40 -13.84
CA THR A 54 20.04 7.14 -14.88
C THR A 54 20.87 8.27 -15.48
N ASN A 55 21.94 8.71 -14.80
CA ASN A 55 22.71 9.91 -15.11
C ASN A 55 21.85 11.18 -15.06
N THR A 56 20.91 11.24 -14.13
CA THR A 56 19.99 12.38 -13.95
C THR A 56 19.79 12.72 -12.47
N GLY A 57 19.08 13.80 -12.18
CA GLY A 57 18.70 14.17 -10.81
C GLY A 57 17.85 13.12 -10.06
N PHE A 58 17.32 12.11 -10.76
CA PHE A 58 16.58 11.00 -10.13
C PHE A 58 17.48 10.01 -9.39
N ASP A 59 18.79 10.01 -9.63
CA ASP A 59 19.71 9.05 -9.02
C ASP A 59 19.81 9.17 -7.50
N GLU A 60 19.57 10.37 -6.95
CA GLU A 60 19.51 10.58 -5.50
C GLU A 60 18.27 9.94 -4.88
N LEU A 61 17.10 10.13 -5.49
CA LEU A 61 15.87 9.49 -5.06
C LEU A 61 15.99 7.96 -5.14
N LEU A 62 16.49 7.44 -6.27
CA LEU A 62 16.69 6.01 -6.44
C LEU A 62 17.71 5.45 -5.45
N GLY A 63 18.82 6.16 -5.20
CA GLY A 63 19.83 5.75 -4.23
C GLY A 63 19.27 5.63 -2.81
N ASN A 64 18.48 6.60 -2.35
CA ASN A 64 17.81 6.54 -1.05
C ASN A 64 16.81 5.37 -0.98
N LEU A 65 16.03 5.14 -2.04
CA LEU A 65 15.10 4.01 -2.10
C LEU A 65 15.85 2.67 -2.07
N ILE A 66 16.99 2.55 -2.75
CA ILE A 66 17.83 1.35 -2.70
C ILE A 66 18.35 1.12 -1.29
N VAL A 67 18.88 2.15 -0.62
CA VAL A 67 19.36 2.06 0.77
C VAL A 67 18.23 1.57 1.70
N PHE A 68 17.03 2.10 1.55
CA PHE A 68 15.86 1.69 2.34
C PHE A 68 15.45 0.23 2.09
N TYR A 69 15.30 -0.17 0.82
CA TYR A 69 14.78 -1.49 0.45
C TYR A 69 15.83 -2.61 0.53
N TRP A 70 17.12 -2.29 0.57
CA TRP A 70 18.19 -3.29 0.66
C TRP A 70 18.05 -4.24 1.87
N PRO A 71 18.01 -3.76 3.14
CA PRO A 71 17.85 -4.63 4.30
C PRO A 71 16.50 -5.36 4.31
N VAL A 72 15.50 -4.84 3.60
CA VAL A 72 14.19 -5.48 3.46
C VAL A 72 14.28 -6.77 2.65
N LEU A 73 15.20 -6.81 1.66
CA LEU A 73 15.23 -7.81 0.59
C LEU A 73 16.49 -8.67 0.55
N ASN A 74 17.47 -8.39 1.41
CA ASN A 74 18.71 -9.17 1.50
C ASN A 74 18.54 -10.50 2.27
N GLY A 75 17.41 -10.67 2.97
CA GLY A 75 17.07 -11.90 3.69
C GLY A 75 17.78 -12.09 5.04
N ASN A 76 18.60 -11.12 5.47
CA ASN A 76 19.33 -11.18 6.75
C ASN A 76 18.45 -10.80 7.95
N HIS A 77 17.30 -10.17 7.69
CA HIS A 77 16.41 -9.61 8.71
C HIS A 77 15.01 -10.22 8.59
N PRO A 78 14.78 -11.43 9.16
CA PRO A 78 13.57 -12.19 8.90
C PRO A 78 12.29 -11.48 9.36
N ALA A 79 12.34 -10.73 10.47
CA ALA A 79 11.21 -9.93 10.94
C ALA A 79 10.85 -8.79 9.96
N LEU A 80 11.86 -8.10 9.42
CA LEU A 80 11.68 -7.04 8.43
C LEU A 80 11.14 -7.58 7.11
N SER A 81 11.73 -8.66 6.59
CA SER A 81 11.24 -9.31 5.37
C SER A 81 9.82 -9.83 5.54
N LEU A 82 9.47 -10.37 6.72
CA LEU A 82 8.11 -10.81 7.02
C LEU A 82 7.14 -9.63 7.09
N GLN A 83 7.51 -8.51 7.70
CA GLN A 83 6.71 -7.28 7.71
C GLN A 83 6.47 -6.74 6.30
N ALA A 84 7.49 -6.75 5.44
CA ALA A 84 7.35 -6.31 4.06
C ALA A 84 6.42 -7.23 3.25
N PHE A 85 6.51 -8.56 3.45
CA PHE A 85 5.57 -9.49 2.85
C PHE A 85 4.15 -9.25 3.37
N TYR A 86 3.98 -9.08 4.69
CA TYR A 86 2.70 -8.76 5.32
C TYR A 86 2.04 -7.54 4.69
N PHE A 87 2.83 -6.49 4.43
CA PHE A 87 2.38 -5.23 3.86
C PHE A 87 2.13 -5.29 2.34
N SER A 88 2.85 -6.13 1.60
CA SER A 88 2.76 -6.20 0.13
C SER A 88 1.38 -6.59 -0.41
N GLY A 89 0.66 -7.49 0.26
CA GLY A 89 -0.69 -7.89 -0.11
C GLY A 89 -1.69 -6.72 -0.04
N PRO A 90 -1.77 -6.01 1.10
CA PRO A 90 -2.51 -4.76 1.24
C PRO A 90 -2.18 -3.68 0.20
N ILE A 91 -0.90 -3.52 -0.21
CA ILE A 91 -0.54 -2.59 -1.29
C ILE A 91 -1.30 -2.94 -2.57
N VAL A 92 -1.24 -4.21 -3.01
CA VAL A 92 -1.96 -4.68 -4.21
C VAL A 92 -3.46 -4.49 -4.04
N ALA A 93 -3.98 -4.82 -2.87
CA ALA A 93 -5.41 -4.79 -2.58
C ALA A 93 -5.97 -3.36 -2.62
N VAL A 94 -5.34 -2.42 -1.91
CA VAL A 94 -5.75 -1.00 -1.87
C VAL A 94 -5.71 -0.38 -3.25
N TRP A 95 -4.61 -0.55 -3.99
CA TRP A 95 -4.49 0.06 -5.32
C TRP A 95 -5.47 -0.54 -6.32
N THR A 96 -5.79 -1.84 -6.21
CA THR A 96 -6.87 -2.46 -7.01
C THR A 96 -8.20 -1.77 -6.74
N VAL A 97 -8.58 -1.59 -5.46
CA VAL A 97 -9.83 -0.92 -5.11
C VAL A 97 -9.85 0.53 -5.55
N ILE A 98 -8.78 1.28 -5.31
CA ILE A 98 -8.66 2.66 -5.78
C ILE A 98 -8.86 2.75 -7.30
N GLN A 99 -8.30 1.80 -8.06
CA GLN A 99 -8.55 1.72 -9.50
C GLN A 99 -10.02 1.46 -9.83
N VAL A 100 -10.68 0.52 -9.15
CA VAL A 100 -12.12 0.26 -9.32
C VAL A 100 -12.94 1.52 -9.07
N GLU A 101 -12.69 2.23 -7.97
CA GLU A 101 -13.41 3.47 -7.61
C GLU A 101 -13.16 4.60 -8.61
N SER A 102 -11.92 4.79 -9.07
CA SER A 102 -11.59 5.82 -10.06
C SER A 102 -12.26 5.59 -11.42
N TRP A 103 -12.73 4.37 -11.72
CA TRP A 103 -13.53 4.08 -12.91
C TRP A 103 -15.03 4.32 -12.74
N GLN A 104 -15.52 4.42 -11.49
CA GLN A 104 -16.91 4.72 -11.19
C GLN A 104 -17.22 6.22 -11.25
N ASP A 105 -16.20 7.09 -11.30
CA ASP A 105 -16.36 8.54 -11.36
C ASP A 105 -16.46 9.08 -12.81
N SER A 106 -17.57 9.75 -13.13
CA SER A 106 -17.81 10.45 -14.40
C SER A 106 -17.36 11.93 -14.39
N SER A 107 -16.79 12.44 -13.30
CA SER A 107 -16.50 13.86 -13.12
C SER A 107 -15.30 14.38 -13.93
N ARG A 108 -15.29 15.70 -14.17
CA ARG A 108 -14.18 16.44 -14.82
C ARG A 108 -12.89 16.45 -13.97
N ALA A 109 -12.95 16.05 -12.70
CA ALA A 109 -11.82 16.00 -11.78
C ALA A 109 -11.04 14.68 -11.82
N ARG A 110 -11.30 13.81 -12.82
CA ARG A 110 -10.71 12.46 -12.95
C ARG A 110 -9.18 12.39 -12.82
N TRP A 111 -8.45 13.46 -13.17
CA TRP A 111 -7.00 13.50 -13.02
C TRP A 111 -6.56 13.56 -11.54
N LEU A 112 -7.33 14.22 -10.67
CA LEU A 112 -7.08 14.28 -9.22
C LEU A 112 -7.30 12.94 -8.53
N LEU A 113 -8.04 12.02 -9.15
CA LEU A 113 -8.24 10.66 -8.67
C LEU A 113 -7.45 9.63 -9.47
N SER A 114 -6.46 10.06 -10.27
CA SER A 114 -5.62 9.17 -11.07
C SER A 114 -4.86 8.18 -10.18
N PRO A 115 -5.16 6.87 -10.24
CA PRO A 115 -4.51 5.89 -9.37
C PRO A 115 -2.99 5.83 -9.57
N THR A 116 -2.54 5.99 -10.82
CA THR A 116 -1.11 5.98 -11.16
C THR A 116 -0.36 7.13 -10.51
N PHE A 117 -0.96 8.33 -10.46
CA PHE A 117 -0.33 9.49 -9.82
C PHE A 117 -0.16 9.24 -8.32
N TRP A 118 -1.22 8.81 -7.64
CA TRP A 118 -1.19 8.56 -6.21
C TRP A 118 -0.30 7.39 -5.82
N ALA A 119 -0.26 6.33 -6.63
CA ALA A 119 0.64 5.22 -6.43
C ALA A 119 2.11 5.65 -6.57
N LEU A 120 2.46 6.46 -7.59
CA LEU A 120 3.82 7.03 -7.71
C LEU A 120 4.15 7.95 -6.54
N LEU A 121 3.20 8.78 -6.10
CA LEU A 121 3.40 9.65 -4.95
C LEU A 121 3.66 8.84 -3.67
N SER A 122 3.00 7.69 -3.51
CA SER A 122 3.22 6.79 -2.37
C SER A 122 4.61 6.14 -2.36
N GLN A 123 5.27 5.99 -3.51
CA GLN A 123 6.65 5.52 -3.56
C GLN A 123 7.64 6.52 -2.97
N VAL A 124 7.29 7.81 -2.91
CA VAL A 124 8.16 8.89 -2.41
C VAL A 124 7.81 9.29 -0.97
N ILE A 125 6.51 9.31 -0.63
CA ILE A 125 6.01 9.84 0.66
C ILE A 125 5.59 8.74 1.65
N ALA A 126 5.52 7.47 1.26
CA ALA A 126 4.89 6.38 2.02
C ALA A 126 3.36 6.32 1.86
N LEU A 127 2.86 5.09 1.83
CA LEU A 127 1.47 4.76 1.55
C LEU A 127 0.53 5.23 2.67
N GLY A 128 1.00 5.19 3.91
CA GLY A 128 0.30 5.49 5.14
C GLY A 128 -0.21 6.92 5.21
N ALA A 129 0.53 7.85 4.61
CA ALA A 129 0.09 9.24 4.44
C ALA A 129 -0.78 9.42 3.19
N ILE A 130 -0.46 8.71 2.11
CA ILE A 130 -1.07 8.92 0.79
C ILE A 130 -2.47 8.31 0.68
N VAL A 131 -2.70 7.12 1.21
CA VAL A 131 -4.00 6.44 1.10
C VAL A 131 -5.11 7.19 1.84
N PRO A 132 -4.96 7.63 3.10
CA PRO A 132 -6.00 8.40 3.77
C PRO A 132 -6.23 9.76 3.08
N LEU A 133 -5.19 10.39 2.53
CA LEU A 133 -5.31 11.61 1.73
C LEU A 133 -6.12 11.38 0.45
N TRP A 134 -5.81 10.32 -0.30
CA TRP A 134 -6.61 9.93 -1.47
C TRP A 134 -8.06 9.68 -1.09
N CYS A 135 -8.31 8.94 0.00
CA CYS A 135 -9.65 8.67 0.50
C CYS A 135 -10.41 9.95 0.85
N THR A 136 -9.73 10.95 1.42
CA THR A 136 -10.29 12.27 1.72
C THR A 136 -10.75 12.96 0.45
N ILE A 137 -9.87 13.04 -0.54
CA ILE A 137 -10.15 13.69 -1.83
C ILE A 137 -11.26 12.95 -2.57
N HIS A 138 -11.24 11.62 -2.52
CA HIS A 138 -12.30 10.79 -3.05
C HIS A 138 -13.66 11.14 -2.43
N LEU A 139 -13.76 11.20 -1.10
CA LEU A 139 -15.02 11.59 -0.42
C LEU A 139 -15.44 13.03 -0.74
N TRP A 140 -14.52 13.97 -0.92
CA TRP A 140 -14.85 15.34 -1.33
C TRP A 140 -15.39 15.44 -2.75
N LEU A 141 -14.84 14.65 -3.67
CA LEU A 141 -15.14 14.76 -5.10
C LEU A 141 -16.32 13.91 -5.53
N GLN A 142 -16.68 12.86 -4.79
CA GLN A 142 -17.71 11.90 -5.15
C GLN A 142 -19.12 12.52 -5.23
N PRO A 143 -19.76 12.58 -6.41
CA PRO A 143 -21.19 12.80 -6.54
C PRO A 143 -21.96 11.47 -6.48
N ALA A 144 -23.13 11.46 -5.84
CA ALA A 144 -24.09 10.38 -6.05
C ALA A 144 -24.77 10.54 -7.42
N PRO A 145 -24.98 9.47 -8.23
CA PRO A 145 -24.79 8.04 -7.96
C PRO A 145 -23.55 7.38 -8.61
N ARG A 146 -23.06 6.29 -7.98
CA ARG A 146 -21.95 5.44 -8.46
C ARG A 146 -22.39 4.58 -9.64
N THR A 147 -21.92 4.86 -10.85
CA THR A 147 -22.25 4.04 -12.02
C THR A 147 -21.01 3.73 -12.85
N LEU A 148 -20.75 2.44 -13.04
CA LEU A 148 -19.66 1.97 -13.90
C LEU A 148 -20.19 1.75 -15.32
N SER A 149 -19.61 2.43 -16.29
CA SER A 149 -19.94 2.23 -17.71
C SER A 149 -19.52 0.84 -18.20
N ALA A 150 -20.04 0.38 -19.34
CA ALA A 150 -19.60 -0.88 -19.96
C ALA A 150 -18.09 -0.91 -20.27
N SER A 151 -17.53 0.24 -20.68
CA SER A 151 -16.07 0.40 -20.87
C SER A 151 -15.31 0.32 -19.54
N GLY A 152 -15.88 0.88 -18.47
CA GLY A 152 -15.36 0.77 -17.12
C GLY A 152 -15.40 -0.66 -16.59
N ALA A 153 -16.48 -1.40 -16.84
CA ALA A 153 -16.61 -2.81 -16.47
C ALA A 153 -15.52 -3.66 -17.13
N HIS A 154 -15.31 -3.49 -18.45
CA HIS A 154 -14.19 -4.13 -19.15
C HIS A 154 -12.85 -3.77 -18.54
N ALA A 155 -12.59 -2.48 -18.30
CA ALA A 155 -11.35 -2.01 -17.68
C ALA A 155 -11.12 -2.67 -16.31
N VAL A 156 -12.14 -2.74 -15.46
CA VAL A 156 -12.05 -3.34 -14.12
C VAL A 156 -11.74 -4.83 -14.18
N THR A 157 -12.30 -5.58 -15.15
CA THR A 157 -11.99 -7.03 -15.29
C THR A 157 -10.53 -7.32 -15.60
N LEU A 158 -9.79 -6.36 -16.15
CA LEU A 158 -8.37 -6.52 -16.49
C LEU A 158 -7.44 -6.24 -15.30
N LEU A 159 -7.94 -5.63 -14.22
CA LEU A 159 -7.11 -5.16 -13.11
C LEU A 159 -6.29 -6.28 -12.42
N PRO A 160 -6.87 -7.45 -12.06
CA PRO A 160 -6.09 -8.51 -11.42
C PRO A 160 -4.85 -8.92 -12.23
N PHE A 161 -5.01 -9.06 -13.54
CA PHE A 161 -3.92 -9.41 -14.43
C PHE A 161 -2.87 -8.30 -14.54
N CYS A 162 -3.32 -7.04 -14.65
CA CYS A 162 -2.41 -5.89 -14.69
C CYS A 162 -1.61 -5.74 -13.40
N MET A 163 -2.22 -5.99 -12.24
CA MET A 163 -1.55 -5.94 -10.94
C MET A 163 -0.52 -7.07 -10.81
N ILE A 164 -0.87 -8.31 -11.19
CA ILE A 164 0.07 -9.44 -11.15
C ILE A 164 1.29 -9.18 -12.04
N LEU A 165 1.09 -8.73 -13.27
CA LEU A 165 2.19 -8.48 -14.20
C LEU A 165 2.98 -7.21 -13.87
N GLY A 166 2.28 -6.12 -13.53
CA GLY A 166 2.89 -4.81 -13.34
C GLY A 166 3.49 -4.60 -11.95
N PHE A 167 2.97 -5.26 -10.92
CA PHE A 167 3.51 -5.22 -9.56
C PHE A 167 4.15 -6.55 -9.15
N GLY A 168 3.45 -7.67 -9.36
CA GLY A 168 3.89 -8.99 -8.90
C GLY A 168 5.22 -9.42 -9.52
N ILE A 169 5.37 -9.37 -10.85
CA ILE A 169 6.61 -9.78 -11.53
C ILE A 169 7.81 -8.92 -11.09
N PRO A 170 7.75 -7.57 -11.10
CA PRO A 170 8.84 -6.75 -10.58
C PRO A 170 9.17 -7.05 -9.12
N THR A 171 8.17 -7.32 -8.28
CA THR A 171 8.38 -7.68 -6.87
C THR A 171 9.15 -8.99 -6.74
N LEU A 172 8.82 -10.00 -7.54
CA LEU A 172 9.57 -11.26 -7.57
C LEU A 172 11.04 -11.03 -7.95
N ALA A 173 11.31 -10.16 -8.93
CA ALA A 173 12.67 -9.85 -9.36
C ALA A 173 13.54 -9.21 -8.26
N MET A 174 12.95 -8.45 -7.34
CA MET A 174 13.64 -7.88 -6.17
C MET A 174 14.01 -8.95 -5.13
N ILE A 175 13.13 -9.94 -4.94
CA ILE A 175 13.22 -10.96 -3.89
C ILE A 175 14.20 -12.08 -4.27
N LEU A 176 14.50 -12.26 -5.56
CA LEU A 176 15.43 -13.29 -6.00
C LEU A 176 16.77 -13.21 -5.24
N PRO A 177 17.37 -14.37 -4.89
CA PRO A 177 18.71 -14.39 -4.33
C PRO A 177 19.73 -13.84 -5.32
N GLU A 178 20.78 -13.17 -4.82
CA GLU A 178 21.78 -12.47 -5.65
C GLU A 178 22.45 -13.35 -6.71
N ARG A 179 22.60 -14.66 -6.43
CA ARG A 179 23.14 -15.62 -7.41
C ARG A 179 22.33 -15.72 -8.72
N TRP A 180 21.07 -15.28 -8.72
CA TRP A 180 20.19 -15.26 -9.89
C TRP A 180 20.22 -13.93 -10.64
N HIS A 181 20.84 -12.90 -10.04
CA HIS A 181 21.04 -11.62 -10.70
C HIS A 181 22.23 -11.73 -11.67
N LEU A 182 22.01 -11.32 -12.91
CA LEU A 182 23.07 -11.22 -13.91
C LEU A 182 23.92 -9.98 -13.62
N HIS A 183 25.17 -9.94 -14.09
CA HIS A 183 26.07 -8.80 -13.90
C HIS A 183 25.46 -7.44 -14.32
N ILE A 184 24.56 -7.45 -15.32
CA ILE A 184 23.87 -6.25 -15.82
C ILE A 184 22.56 -5.93 -15.09
N PHE A 185 21.98 -6.88 -14.37
CA PHE A 185 20.70 -6.72 -13.67
C PHE A 185 20.88 -7.15 -12.23
N THR A 186 21.42 -6.24 -11.43
CA THR A 186 21.70 -6.46 -10.02
C THR A 186 20.44 -6.29 -9.17
N LYS A 187 20.48 -6.73 -7.90
CA LYS A 187 19.39 -6.50 -6.95
C LYS A 187 19.08 -5.00 -6.76
N GLN A 188 20.10 -4.15 -6.76
CA GLN A 188 19.91 -2.69 -6.71
C GLN A 188 19.17 -2.16 -7.95
N THR A 189 19.50 -2.68 -9.14
CA THR A 189 18.78 -2.37 -10.39
C THR A 189 17.33 -2.86 -10.32
N ALA A 190 17.09 -4.06 -9.79
CA ALA A 190 15.73 -4.59 -9.59
C ALA A 190 14.90 -3.70 -8.65
N ILE A 191 15.49 -3.21 -7.55
CA ILE A 191 14.85 -2.26 -6.64
C ILE A 191 14.49 -0.96 -7.35
N ALA A 192 15.41 -0.40 -8.13
CA ALA A 192 15.19 0.84 -8.86
C ALA A 192 14.07 0.71 -9.91
N VAL A 193 14.08 -0.36 -10.70
CA VAL A 193 13.06 -0.67 -11.71
C VAL A 193 11.70 -0.88 -11.05
N TRP A 194 11.65 -1.54 -9.90
CA TRP A 194 10.38 -1.77 -9.19
C TRP A 194 9.68 -0.48 -8.77
N GLN A 195 10.40 0.61 -8.50
CA GLN A 195 9.78 1.91 -8.12
C GLN A 195 8.78 2.43 -9.18
N LEU A 196 8.92 1.98 -10.43
CA LEU A 196 8.06 2.38 -11.55
C LEU A 196 6.87 1.43 -11.78
N TRP A 197 6.62 0.47 -10.88
CA TRP A 197 5.49 -0.46 -10.98
C TRP A 197 4.14 0.21 -11.29
N PRO A 198 3.79 1.41 -10.79
CA PRO A 198 2.50 2.02 -11.11
C PRO A 198 2.38 2.36 -12.60
N LEU A 199 3.51 2.70 -13.26
CA LEU A 199 3.55 2.96 -14.69
C LEU A 199 3.40 1.67 -15.48
N TYR A 200 3.98 0.56 -15.02
CA TYR A 200 3.82 -0.75 -15.66
C TYR A 200 2.37 -1.21 -15.62
N VAL A 201 1.71 -1.12 -14.46
CA VAL A 201 0.28 -1.43 -14.31
C VAL A 201 -0.56 -0.54 -15.24
N SER A 202 -0.32 0.77 -15.24
CA SER A 202 -1.06 1.73 -16.08
C SER A 202 -0.86 1.46 -17.59
N GLY A 203 0.38 1.19 -18.00
CA GLY A 203 0.75 0.89 -19.38
C GLY A 203 0.11 -0.42 -19.86
N LEU A 204 0.26 -1.49 -19.09
CA LEU A 204 -0.38 -2.78 -19.36
C LEU A 204 -1.90 -2.64 -19.46
N HIS A 205 -2.51 -1.89 -18.55
CA HIS A 205 -3.95 -1.66 -18.55
C HIS A 205 -4.41 -0.94 -19.83
N ARG A 206 -3.67 0.08 -20.28
CA ARG A 206 -3.96 0.77 -21.56
C ARG A 206 -3.81 -0.16 -22.76
N VAL A 207 -2.72 -0.94 -22.83
CA VAL A 207 -2.45 -1.87 -23.93
C VAL A 207 -3.53 -2.95 -24.00
N LEU A 208 -3.88 -3.57 -22.87
CA LEU A 208 -4.89 -4.62 -22.83
C LEU A 208 -6.28 -4.09 -23.16
N ARG A 209 -6.63 -2.88 -22.72
CA ARG A 209 -7.90 -2.25 -23.11
C ARG A 209 -7.98 -1.96 -24.61
N ALA A 210 -6.87 -1.60 -25.24
CA ALA A 210 -6.83 -1.35 -26.68
C ALA A 210 -6.86 -2.63 -27.52
N THR A 211 -6.38 -3.75 -26.98
CA THR A 211 -6.19 -5.01 -27.70
C THR A 211 -7.25 -6.09 -27.39
N THR A 212 -8.08 -5.88 -26.36
CA THR A 212 -9.11 -6.85 -25.94
C THR A 212 -10.51 -6.25 -26.02
N SER A 213 -11.49 -7.06 -26.41
CA SER A 213 -12.89 -6.64 -26.52
C SER A 213 -13.68 -6.90 -25.22
N PRO A 214 -14.69 -6.06 -24.91
CA PRO A 214 -15.58 -6.27 -23.76
C PRO A 214 -16.31 -7.62 -23.85
N LYS A 215 -16.25 -8.42 -22.78
CA LYS A 215 -16.89 -9.76 -22.73
C LYS A 215 -18.36 -9.76 -22.26
N GLY A 216 -19.06 -8.62 -22.35
CA GLY A 216 -20.44 -8.50 -21.86
C GLY A 216 -20.60 -8.61 -20.34
N THR A 217 -19.50 -8.55 -19.57
CA THR A 217 -19.52 -8.59 -18.10
C THR A 217 -20.27 -7.39 -17.54
N SER A 218 -21.21 -7.62 -16.62
CA SER A 218 -21.90 -6.53 -15.95
C SER A 218 -20.93 -5.73 -15.06
N ALA A 219 -21.22 -4.45 -14.89
CA ALA A 219 -20.49 -3.56 -13.98
C ALA A 219 -20.31 -4.18 -12.58
N ARG A 220 -21.40 -4.72 -12.03
CA ARG A 220 -21.41 -5.38 -10.72
C ARG A 220 -20.48 -6.58 -10.68
N GLN A 221 -20.56 -7.46 -11.67
CA GLN A 221 -19.72 -8.67 -11.72
C GLN A 221 -18.23 -8.31 -11.88
N ALA A 222 -17.91 -7.28 -12.68
CA ALA A 222 -16.55 -6.79 -12.85
C ALA A 222 -15.97 -6.28 -11.52
N SER A 223 -16.66 -5.36 -10.84
CA SER A 223 -16.23 -4.84 -9.53
C SER A 223 -16.09 -5.94 -8.49
N ARG A 224 -17.07 -6.85 -8.41
CA ARG A 224 -17.04 -7.99 -7.48
C ARG A 224 -15.80 -8.87 -7.69
N HIS A 225 -15.43 -9.15 -8.94
CA HIS A 225 -14.24 -9.95 -9.23
C HIS A 225 -12.95 -9.22 -8.79
N ALA A 226 -12.84 -7.92 -9.07
CA ALA A 226 -11.69 -7.13 -8.65
C ALA A 226 -11.57 -7.02 -7.12
N TYR A 227 -12.69 -6.85 -6.40
CA TYR A 227 -12.70 -6.86 -4.93
C TYR A 227 -12.35 -8.23 -4.34
N ILE A 228 -12.85 -9.34 -4.92
CA ILE A 228 -12.48 -10.69 -4.46
C ILE A 228 -10.97 -10.91 -4.63
N PHE A 229 -10.40 -10.50 -5.77
CA PHE A 229 -8.95 -10.53 -5.98
C PHE A 229 -8.21 -9.69 -4.92
N ALA A 230 -8.63 -8.45 -4.71
CA ALA A 230 -8.02 -7.57 -3.70
C ALA A 230 -8.11 -8.17 -2.29
N PHE A 231 -9.27 -8.72 -1.92
CA PHE A 231 -9.48 -9.40 -0.63
C PHE A 231 -8.54 -10.59 -0.48
N ALA A 232 -8.39 -11.42 -1.53
CA ALA A 232 -7.49 -12.57 -1.50
C ALA A 232 -6.03 -12.13 -1.28
N MET A 233 -5.57 -11.07 -1.96
CA MET A 233 -4.21 -10.55 -1.78
C MET A 233 -3.96 -10.07 -0.34
N ALA A 234 -4.90 -9.34 0.25
CA ALA A 234 -4.80 -8.88 1.64
C ALA A 234 -4.87 -10.05 2.64
N ALA A 235 -5.82 -10.98 2.46
CA ALA A 235 -6.02 -12.10 3.36
C ALA A 235 -4.87 -13.11 3.33
N VAL A 236 -4.35 -13.45 2.15
CA VAL A 236 -3.25 -14.40 2.00
C VAL A 236 -1.98 -13.85 2.66
N SER A 237 -1.61 -12.60 2.39
CA SER A 237 -0.40 -12.03 3.03
C SER A 237 -0.57 -11.93 4.54
N HIS A 238 -1.77 -11.57 5.03
CA HIS A 238 -2.08 -11.51 6.46
C HIS A 238 -1.95 -12.89 7.12
N LEU A 239 -2.69 -13.89 6.64
CA LEU A 239 -2.72 -15.23 7.25
C LEU A 239 -1.35 -15.88 7.24
N VAL A 240 -0.62 -15.81 6.12
CA VAL A 240 0.73 -16.37 6.02
C VAL A 240 1.67 -15.67 6.99
N SER A 241 1.65 -14.33 7.05
CA SER A 241 2.56 -13.59 7.93
C SER A 241 2.30 -13.86 9.41
N TRP A 242 1.03 -13.86 9.82
CA TRP A 242 0.65 -14.17 11.20
C TRP A 242 0.98 -15.61 11.59
N THR A 243 0.76 -16.57 10.69
CA THR A 243 1.12 -17.97 10.95
C THR A 243 2.62 -18.12 11.15
N LEU A 244 3.44 -17.46 10.31
CA LEU A 244 4.89 -17.48 10.44
C LEU A 244 5.38 -16.75 11.70
N ALA A 245 4.77 -15.60 12.04
CA ALA A 245 5.13 -14.83 13.24
C ALA A 245 4.81 -15.58 14.55
N LEU A 246 3.70 -16.32 14.59
CA LEU A 246 3.30 -17.11 15.77
C LEU A 246 4.08 -18.42 15.91
N GLY A 247 4.57 -18.99 14.81
CA GLY A 247 5.13 -20.34 14.79
C GLY A 247 6.64 -20.45 14.56
N LEU A 248 7.24 -19.57 13.77
CA LEU A 248 8.58 -19.79 13.19
C LEU A 248 9.53 -18.59 13.31
N VAL A 249 9.01 -17.37 13.21
CA VAL A 249 9.83 -16.14 13.23
C VAL A 249 9.40 -15.31 14.44
N PRO A 250 10.29 -15.04 15.42
CA PRO A 250 9.97 -14.17 16.54
C PRO A 250 9.90 -12.72 16.05
N ALA A 251 8.79 -12.38 15.39
CA ALA A 251 8.55 -11.08 14.78
C ALA A 251 7.26 -10.51 15.35
N ASN A 252 7.32 -9.25 15.76
CA ASN A 252 6.11 -8.49 15.98
C ASN A 252 5.72 -7.74 14.71
N LEU A 253 4.54 -8.08 14.19
CA LEU A 253 3.99 -7.45 12.99
C LEU A 253 3.22 -6.17 13.30
N LEU A 254 3.02 -5.87 14.59
CA LEU A 254 2.40 -4.66 15.06
C LEU A 254 3.45 -3.59 15.34
N ALA A 255 3.02 -2.33 15.32
CA ALA A 255 3.88 -1.21 15.70
C ALA A 255 4.10 -1.25 17.22
N ASP A 256 5.28 -1.71 17.62
CA ASP A 256 5.62 -1.94 19.04
C ASP A 256 6.12 -0.70 19.75
N ILE A 257 6.66 0.24 18.98
CA ILE A 257 7.23 1.46 19.51
C ILE A 257 6.34 2.62 19.09
N SER A 258 5.87 3.34 20.10
CA SER A 258 5.14 4.58 19.91
C SER A 258 6.09 5.68 19.41
N PRO A 259 5.76 6.38 18.31
CA PRO A 259 6.47 7.54 17.79
C PRO A 259 6.63 8.67 18.80
N TRP A 260 5.75 8.70 19.80
CA TRP A 260 5.67 9.76 20.80
C TRP A 260 6.28 9.36 22.14
N GLY A 261 6.83 8.14 22.25
CA GLY A 261 7.51 7.62 23.43
C GLY A 261 6.56 7.34 24.60
N ALA A 262 6.59 6.13 25.15
CA ALA A 262 5.77 5.82 26.32
C ALA A 262 6.29 6.45 27.63
N ASN A 263 7.54 6.96 27.67
CA ASN A 263 8.23 7.37 28.90
C ASN A 263 9.27 8.51 28.73
N GLY A 264 9.15 9.37 27.71
CA GLY A 264 10.04 10.54 27.55
C GLY A 264 11.52 10.23 27.26
N ARG A 265 11.88 8.98 26.92
CA ARG A 265 13.20 8.64 26.36
C ARG A 265 13.08 8.48 24.85
N GLU A 266 13.88 9.22 24.10
CA GLU A 266 14.05 9.02 22.67
C GLU A 266 14.64 7.64 22.42
N VAL A 267 13.87 6.78 21.75
CA VAL A 267 14.37 5.49 21.28
C VAL A 267 15.18 5.76 20.01
N GLN A 268 16.44 5.36 20.00
CA GLN A 268 17.31 5.42 18.81
C GLN A 268 17.33 4.05 18.13
N VAL A 269 17.35 4.02 16.81
CA VAL A 269 17.51 2.77 16.06
C VAL A 269 18.94 2.25 16.21
N ALA A 270 19.10 0.96 16.42
CA ALA A 270 20.39 0.28 16.47
C ALA A 270 20.93 -0.06 15.08
N SER A 271 20.06 -0.13 14.07
CA SER A 271 20.41 -0.59 12.72
C SER A 271 19.50 -0.01 11.64
N MET A 272 19.91 -0.13 10.38
CA MET A 272 19.07 0.27 9.24
C MET A 272 17.82 -0.60 9.16
N ALA A 273 17.98 -1.90 9.41
CA ALA A 273 16.87 -2.85 9.36
C ALA A 273 15.81 -2.59 10.44
N GLU A 274 16.22 -2.24 11.66
CA GLU A 274 15.29 -1.89 12.74
C GLU A 274 14.49 -0.63 12.42
N GLY A 275 15.16 0.42 11.93
CA GLY A 275 14.48 1.64 11.51
C GLY A 275 13.51 1.41 10.34
N ALA A 276 13.90 0.62 9.35
CA ALA A 276 13.03 0.22 8.24
C ALA A 276 11.83 -0.61 8.72
N LEU A 277 12.00 -1.46 9.75
CA LEU A 277 10.91 -2.24 10.33
C LEU A 277 9.85 -1.33 10.95
N TRP A 278 10.27 -0.39 11.81
CA TRP A 278 9.34 0.56 12.44
C TRP A 278 8.67 1.46 11.40
N PHE A 279 9.41 1.90 10.39
CA PHE A 279 8.86 2.64 9.26
C PHE A 279 7.72 1.86 8.60
N LEU A 280 7.97 0.61 8.19
CA LEU A 280 6.97 -0.22 7.50
C LEU A 280 5.78 -0.61 8.40
N GLN A 281 5.98 -0.76 9.71
CA GLN A 281 4.89 -1.00 10.65
C GLN A 281 3.94 0.20 10.73
N TRP A 282 4.47 1.41 10.85
CA TRP A 282 3.66 2.64 10.90
C TRP A 282 3.03 2.99 9.55
N ASP A 283 3.76 2.78 8.46
CA ASP A 283 3.26 2.93 7.09
C ASP A 283 2.05 2.00 6.84
N HIS A 284 2.19 0.74 7.20
CA HIS A 284 1.13 -0.26 7.11
C HIS A 284 -0.07 0.10 8.01
N LEU A 285 0.17 0.37 9.29
CA LEU A 285 -0.87 0.64 10.28
C LEU A 285 -1.75 1.84 9.89
N THR A 286 -1.11 2.97 9.57
CA THR A 286 -1.84 4.21 9.24
C THR A 286 -2.57 4.10 7.91
N GLY A 287 -1.94 3.53 6.89
CA GLY A 287 -2.54 3.35 5.57
C GLY A 287 -3.78 2.47 5.61
N MET A 288 -3.70 1.31 6.26
CA MET A 288 -4.81 0.36 6.32
C MET A 288 -5.91 0.80 7.29
N SER A 289 -5.57 1.53 8.34
CA SER A 289 -6.57 2.16 9.20
C SER A 289 -7.36 3.22 8.44
N GLY A 290 -6.69 4.09 7.67
CA GLY A 290 -7.36 5.10 6.86
C GLY A 290 -8.25 4.49 5.79
N PHE A 291 -7.77 3.44 5.13
CA PHE A 291 -8.55 2.70 4.14
C PHE A 291 -9.79 2.02 4.74
N LEU A 292 -9.66 1.42 5.93
CA LEU A 292 -10.78 0.82 6.65
C LEU A 292 -11.81 1.87 7.10
N LEU A 293 -11.36 2.99 7.65
CA LEU A 293 -12.26 4.08 8.07
C LEU A 293 -12.99 4.69 6.87
N TRP A 294 -12.31 4.81 5.72
CA TRP A 294 -12.94 5.23 4.47
C TRP A 294 -14.02 4.24 4.01
N ALA A 295 -13.72 2.94 3.97
CA ALA A 295 -14.69 1.91 3.58
C ALA A 295 -15.89 1.88 4.53
N LEU A 296 -15.65 2.03 5.84
CA LEU A 296 -16.70 2.13 6.85
C LEU A 296 -17.57 3.36 6.62
N HIS A 297 -16.98 4.54 6.40
CA HIS A 297 -17.73 5.75 6.09
C HIS A 297 -18.60 5.55 4.84
N MET A 298 -18.05 4.93 3.79
CA MET A 298 -18.81 4.63 2.58
C MET A 298 -19.98 3.67 2.82
N HIS A 299 -19.87 2.76 3.80
CA HIS A 299 -20.94 1.86 4.19
C HIS A 299 -22.04 2.57 4.98
N LEU A 300 -21.66 3.39 5.95
CA LEU A 300 -22.59 4.13 6.82
C LEU A 300 -23.42 5.17 6.07
N GLN A 301 -22.93 5.68 4.94
CA GLN A 301 -23.66 6.60 4.06
C GLN A 301 -24.64 5.89 3.11
N GLY A 302 -24.71 4.54 3.13
CA GLY A 302 -25.64 3.76 2.32
C GLY A 302 -27.11 3.86 2.81
N PRO A 303 -28.10 3.54 1.97
CA PRO A 303 -29.51 3.59 2.36
C PRO A 303 -29.84 2.51 3.41
N GLY A 304 -29.96 2.93 4.68
CA GLY A 304 -30.41 2.08 5.79
C GLY A 304 -30.29 2.83 7.12
N LYS A 305 -31.38 2.94 7.88
CA LYS A 305 -31.32 3.54 9.23
C LYS A 305 -30.65 2.55 10.18
N GLU A 306 -29.49 2.91 10.72
CA GLU A 306 -28.79 2.05 11.68
C GLU A 306 -29.49 2.07 13.04
N SER A 307 -29.76 0.88 13.58
CA SER A 307 -30.10 0.69 14.99
C SER A 307 -28.83 0.39 15.79
N VAL A 308 -28.83 0.61 17.12
CA VAL A 308 -27.71 0.26 18.01
C VAL A 308 -27.31 -1.22 17.86
N ARG A 309 -28.29 -2.12 17.69
CA ARG A 309 -28.06 -3.56 17.45
C ARG A 309 -27.32 -3.81 16.13
N THR A 310 -27.64 -3.02 15.10
CA THR A 310 -26.97 -3.06 13.80
C THR A 310 -25.51 -2.60 13.93
N GLY A 311 -25.25 -1.55 14.71
CA GLY A 311 -23.90 -1.04 14.97
C GLY A 311 -23.01 -2.04 15.73
N CYS A 312 -23.50 -2.68 16.80
CA CYS A 312 -22.74 -3.71 17.51
C CYS A 312 -22.40 -4.91 16.63
N TRP A 313 -23.35 -5.35 15.79
CA TRP A 313 -23.11 -6.43 14.84
C TRP A 313 -22.07 -6.05 13.80
N LEU A 314 -22.12 -4.82 13.27
CA LEU A 314 -21.13 -4.30 12.33
C LEU A 314 -19.73 -4.28 12.97
N ALA A 315 -19.60 -3.80 14.21
CA ALA A 315 -18.33 -3.79 14.93
C ALA A 315 -17.77 -5.21 15.14
N LEU A 316 -18.59 -6.16 15.58
CA LEU A 316 -18.18 -7.57 15.72
C LEU A 316 -17.72 -8.17 14.39
N LYS A 317 -18.45 -7.87 13.31
CA LYS A 317 -18.12 -8.32 11.96
C LYS A 317 -16.79 -7.74 11.47
N ILE A 318 -16.56 -6.44 11.67
CA ILE A 318 -15.30 -5.80 11.33
C ILE A 318 -14.15 -6.41 12.13
N GLY A 319 -14.33 -6.61 13.43
CA GLY A 319 -13.35 -7.27 14.29
C GLY A 319 -12.99 -8.67 13.80
N ALA A 320 -13.99 -9.49 13.47
CA ALA A 320 -13.79 -10.83 12.92
C ALA A 320 -13.08 -10.80 11.55
N LEU A 321 -13.45 -9.87 10.66
CA LEU A 321 -12.78 -9.72 9.37
C LEU A 321 -11.34 -9.24 9.52
N CYS A 322 -11.06 -8.32 10.45
CA CYS A 322 -9.71 -7.85 10.74
C CYS A 322 -8.83 -8.98 11.26
N LEU A 323 -9.37 -9.89 12.07
CA LEU A 323 -8.65 -11.05 12.59
C LEU A 323 -8.28 -12.05 11.49
N VAL A 324 -9.13 -12.22 10.47
CA VAL A 324 -8.92 -13.21 9.41
C VAL A 324 -8.15 -12.65 8.22
N SER A 325 -8.28 -11.36 7.93
CA SER A 325 -7.81 -10.75 6.68
C SER A 325 -7.07 -9.42 6.84
N GLY A 326 -6.83 -9.01 8.09
CA GLY A 326 -6.29 -7.70 8.42
C GLY A 326 -7.27 -6.55 8.15
N PRO A 327 -6.90 -5.31 8.53
CA PRO A 327 -7.77 -4.14 8.34
C PRO A 327 -8.10 -3.85 6.87
N CYS A 328 -7.16 -4.11 5.95
CA CYS A 328 -7.38 -3.97 4.51
C CYS A 328 -8.43 -4.95 3.99
N GLY A 329 -8.30 -6.24 4.33
CA GLY A 329 -9.27 -7.26 3.94
C GLY A 329 -10.65 -6.98 4.52
N ALA A 330 -10.72 -6.51 5.77
CA ALA A 330 -11.97 -6.08 6.39
C ALA A 330 -12.63 -4.92 5.62
N ALA A 331 -11.85 -3.90 5.24
CA ALA A 331 -12.33 -2.78 4.44
C ALA A 331 -12.96 -3.26 3.12
N ILE A 332 -12.27 -4.16 2.42
CA ILE A 332 -12.74 -4.73 1.14
C ILE A 332 -13.98 -5.60 1.35
N GLY A 333 -14.03 -6.39 2.43
CA GLY A 333 -15.19 -7.21 2.76
C GLY A 333 -16.45 -6.38 3.01
N ILE A 334 -16.32 -5.16 3.55
CA ILE A 334 -17.41 -4.19 3.71
C ILE A 334 -17.84 -3.64 2.34
N LEU A 335 -16.88 -3.21 1.51
CA LEU A 335 -17.16 -2.67 0.17
C LEU A 335 -17.82 -3.70 -0.75
N LEU A 336 -17.43 -4.97 -0.65
CA LEU A 336 -18.01 -6.07 -1.41
C LEU A 336 -19.53 -6.19 -1.16
N GLN A 337 -19.97 -5.97 0.09
CA GLN A 337 -21.39 -6.00 0.44
C GLN A 337 -22.15 -4.83 -0.17
N LEU A 338 -21.52 -3.64 -0.23
CA LEU A 338 -22.11 -2.49 -0.92
C LEU A 338 -22.26 -2.73 -2.42
N SER A 339 -21.37 -3.53 -3.02
CA SER A 339 -21.49 -3.93 -4.42
C SER A 339 -22.58 -4.99 -4.67
N ASP A 340 -23.04 -5.66 -3.60
CA ASP A 340 -24.04 -6.72 -3.68
C ASP A 340 -25.49 -6.28 -3.40
N GLY A 341 -25.68 -5.14 -2.71
CA GLY A 341 -26.98 -4.51 -2.48
C GLY A 341 -27.48 -3.72 -3.70
#